data_AF-A0A520ZN61-F1
#
_entry.id   AF-A0A520ZN61-F1
#
_cell.length_a   1.000
_cell.length_b   1.000
_cell.length_c   1.000
_cell.angle_alpha   90.00
_cell.angle_beta   90.00
_cell.angle_gamma   90.00
#
_symmetry.space_group_name_H-M   'P 1'
#
loop_
_entity.id
_entity.type
_entity.pdbx_description
1 polymer ?
#
loop_
_entity_poly.entity_id
_entity_poly.type
_entity_poly.pdbx_seq_one_letter_code
_entity_poly.pdbx_strand_id
1 'polypeptide(L)'
;AGLAGMPWCGTMSFDTAGRTMMGLTSQALSEMVEKLDPAPLAYGANCGVGASDLLRTVLGFVAQGSERPIIAKGNAGIPKYVDGHIHYDGTPDLMADYAVLARDCGATIIGGCCGTTPEHLVKMREALETRTKGPRPTLDQITAALGGFSSASDGTGDQSDAPARQRRGRRRG
;
A
#
# COMPACT_ATOMS: atom_id res chain seq x y z
N ALA A 1 -19.71 -11.93 1.99
CA ALA A 1 -20.55 -10.83 1.51
C ALA A 1 -21.91 -11.32 1.02
N GLY A 2 -21.99 -12.24 0.04
CA GLY A 2 -23.26 -12.73 -0.50
C GLY A 2 -24.25 -13.27 0.55
N LEU A 3 -23.78 -14.07 1.51
CA LEU A 3 -24.63 -14.59 2.59
C LEU A 3 -25.11 -13.54 3.60
N ALA A 4 -24.36 -12.44 3.77
CA ALA A 4 -24.66 -11.40 4.75
C ALA A 4 -25.48 -10.24 4.14
N GLY A 5 -25.56 -10.15 2.80
CA GLY A 5 -26.25 -9.05 2.11
C GLY A 5 -25.65 -7.66 2.39
N MET A 6 -24.39 -7.59 2.85
CA MET A 6 -23.74 -6.35 3.24
C MET A 6 -22.68 -5.91 2.22
N PRO A 7 -22.56 -4.59 1.95
CA PRO A 7 -21.46 -4.05 1.17
C PRO A 7 -20.12 -4.34 1.87
N TRP A 8 -19.05 -4.46 1.09
CA TRP A 8 -17.74 -4.78 1.61
C TRP A 8 -16.62 -4.07 0.83
N CYS A 9 -15.48 -3.88 1.47
CA CYS A 9 -14.25 -3.40 0.87
C CYS A 9 -13.11 -4.37 1.21
N GLY A 10 -12.09 -4.47 0.36
CA GLY A 10 -10.99 -5.41 0.55
C GLY A 10 -9.62 -4.80 0.35
N THR A 11 -8.70 -4.98 1.30
CA THR A 11 -7.30 -4.56 1.12
C THR A 11 -6.36 -5.75 1.27
N MET A 12 -5.24 -5.72 0.55
CA MET A 12 -4.15 -6.69 0.70
C MET A 12 -2.84 -5.99 1.07
N SER A 13 -1.98 -6.71 1.76
CA SER A 13 -0.62 -6.25 2.04
C SER A 13 0.35 -6.78 1.00
N PHE A 14 1.26 -5.90 0.56
CA PHE A 14 2.29 -6.18 -0.43
C PHE A 14 3.65 -6.14 0.26
N ASP A 15 4.50 -7.10 -0.08
CA ASP A 15 5.86 -7.21 0.48
C ASP A 15 6.87 -6.40 -0.33
N THR A 16 8.15 -6.58 0.00
CA THR A 16 9.25 -5.87 -0.65
C THR A 16 9.38 -6.20 -2.14
N ALA A 17 8.82 -7.31 -2.62
CA ALA A 17 8.82 -7.69 -4.03
C ALA A 17 7.61 -7.09 -4.79
N GLY A 18 6.83 -6.21 -4.16
CA GLY A 18 5.64 -5.62 -4.78
C GLY A 18 4.51 -6.62 -5.00
N ARG A 19 4.51 -7.74 -4.25
CA ARG A 19 3.52 -8.82 -4.37
C ARG A 19 2.87 -9.12 -3.03
N THR A 20 1.64 -9.64 -3.08
CA THR A 20 1.00 -10.19 -1.88
C THR A 20 1.69 -11.46 -1.41
N MET A 21 1.39 -11.95 -0.20
CA MET A 21 1.92 -13.22 0.32
C MET A 21 1.69 -14.42 -0.62
N MET A 22 0.61 -14.36 -1.41
CA MET A 22 0.25 -15.39 -2.39
C MET A 22 0.78 -15.10 -3.81
N GLY A 23 1.64 -14.10 -3.97
CA GLY A 23 2.33 -13.78 -5.21
C GLY A 23 1.58 -12.86 -6.18
N LEU A 24 0.40 -12.34 -5.81
CA LEU A 24 -0.37 -11.45 -6.67
C LEU A 24 0.30 -10.08 -6.79
N THR A 25 0.46 -9.60 -8.01
CA THR A 25 0.82 -8.20 -8.32
C THR A 25 -0.39 -7.29 -8.14
N SER A 26 -0.16 -5.97 -8.13
CA SER A 26 -1.25 -4.97 -8.12
C SER A 26 -2.20 -5.14 -9.31
N GLN A 27 -1.66 -5.41 -10.49
CA GLN A 27 -2.43 -5.75 -11.70
C GLN A 27 -3.29 -7.00 -11.50
N ALA A 28 -2.69 -8.11 -11.09
CA ALA A 28 -3.40 -9.38 -10.94
C ALA A 28 -4.50 -9.31 -9.88
N LEU A 29 -4.27 -8.55 -8.80
CA LEU A 29 -5.31 -8.30 -7.79
C LEU A 29 -6.46 -7.47 -8.37
N SER A 30 -6.18 -6.45 -9.18
CA SER A 30 -7.22 -5.63 -9.82
C SER A 30 -8.10 -6.48 -10.74
N GLU A 31 -7.48 -7.29 -11.61
CA GLU A 31 -8.20 -8.22 -12.50
C GLU A 31 -9.03 -9.26 -11.73
N MET A 32 -8.54 -9.71 -10.57
CA MET A 32 -9.26 -10.63 -9.70
C MET A 32 -10.49 -9.96 -9.07
N VAL A 33 -10.35 -8.73 -8.57
CA VAL A 33 -11.43 -7.98 -7.92
C VAL A 33 -12.62 -7.77 -8.86
N GLU A 34 -12.36 -7.50 -10.14
CA GLU A 34 -13.40 -7.34 -11.16
C GLU A 34 -14.25 -8.61 -11.38
N LYS A 35 -13.74 -9.78 -11.00
CA LYS A 35 -14.40 -11.09 -11.18
C LYS A 35 -15.11 -11.58 -9.91
N LEU A 36 -15.03 -10.85 -8.79
CA LEU A 36 -15.66 -11.26 -7.55
C LEU A 36 -17.16 -10.96 -7.56
N ASP A 37 -17.94 -11.90 -7.05
CA ASP A 37 -19.39 -11.77 -6.85
C ASP A 37 -19.78 -12.13 -5.41
N PRO A 38 -20.32 -11.19 -4.61
CA PRO A 38 -20.54 -9.78 -4.95
C PRO A 38 -19.23 -9.00 -4.98
N ALA A 39 -19.12 -8.06 -5.92
CA ALA A 39 -17.96 -7.18 -6.05
C ALA A 39 -17.81 -6.24 -4.83
N PRO A 40 -16.58 -5.87 -4.44
CA PRO A 40 -16.37 -4.90 -3.38
C PRO A 40 -16.72 -3.47 -3.84
N LEU A 41 -17.14 -2.63 -2.89
CA LEU A 41 -17.31 -1.19 -3.11
C LEU A 41 -15.98 -0.48 -3.35
N ALA A 42 -14.90 -0.97 -2.73
CA ALA A 42 -13.57 -0.41 -2.83
C ALA A 42 -12.52 -1.49 -2.56
N TYR A 43 -11.34 -1.34 -3.13
CA TYR A 43 -10.22 -2.21 -2.83
C TYR A 43 -8.91 -1.44 -2.75
N GLY A 44 -7.85 -2.06 -2.24
CA GLY A 44 -6.54 -1.44 -2.31
C GLY A 44 -5.48 -2.10 -1.45
N ALA A 45 -4.58 -1.28 -0.92
CA ALA A 45 -3.42 -1.74 -0.18
C ALA A 45 -3.39 -1.20 1.24
N ASN A 46 -2.91 -2.02 2.17
CA ASN A 46 -2.62 -1.62 3.54
C ASN A 46 -1.36 -2.29 4.08
N CYS A 47 -0.74 -1.68 5.09
CA CYS A 47 0.46 -2.21 5.72
C CYS A 47 1.59 -2.44 4.68
N GLY A 48 2.34 -3.52 4.84
CA GLY A 48 3.50 -3.85 4.02
C GLY A 48 4.77 -3.23 4.58
N VAL A 49 5.59 -2.66 3.69
CA VAL A 49 6.92 -2.17 4.03
C VAL A 49 6.86 -0.73 4.55
N GLY A 50 6.49 0.21 3.69
CA GLY A 50 6.44 1.64 4.01
C GLY A 50 5.49 2.41 3.10
N ALA A 51 5.32 3.69 3.39
CA ALA A 51 4.42 4.58 2.65
C ALA A 51 4.80 4.70 1.16
N SER A 52 6.10 4.78 0.83
CA SER A 52 6.59 4.85 -0.56
C SER A 52 6.21 3.61 -1.37
N ASP A 53 6.53 2.41 -0.87
CA ASP A 53 6.16 1.15 -1.52
C ASP A 53 4.65 1.01 -1.72
N LEU A 54 3.85 1.42 -0.73
CA LEU A 54 2.39 1.39 -0.87
C LEU A 54 1.91 2.31 -1.99
N LEU A 55 2.48 3.51 -2.14
CA LEU A 55 2.12 4.41 -3.24
C LEU A 55 2.47 3.83 -4.61
N ARG A 56 3.59 3.10 -4.72
CA ARG A 56 3.93 2.35 -5.94
C ARG A 56 2.85 1.31 -6.26
N THR A 57 2.34 0.58 -5.27
CA THR A 57 1.21 -0.34 -5.45
C THR A 57 -0.07 0.39 -5.88
N VAL A 58 -0.38 1.55 -5.29
CA VAL A 58 -1.55 2.37 -5.65
C VAL A 58 -1.48 2.83 -7.10
N LEU A 59 -0.31 3.28 -7.57
CA LEU A 59 -0.10 3.62 -8.98
C LEU A 59 -0.39 2.42 -9.90
N GLY A 60 0.01 1.21 -9.49
CA GLY A 60 -0.28 -0.02 -10.20
C GLY A 60 -1.78 -0.35 -10.32
N PHE A 61 -2.57 -0.08 -9.27
CA PHE A 61 -4.03 -0.22 -9.33
C PHE A 61 -4.67 0.80 -10.27
N VAL A 62 -4.27 2.06 -10.14
CA VAL A 62 -4.82 3.16 -10.95
C VAL A 62 -4.48 2.98 -12.44
N ALA A 63 -3.33 2.40 -12.76
CA ALA A 63 -2.94 2.07 -14.13
C ALA A 63 -3.88 1.06 -14.82
N GLN A 64 -4.65 0.27 -14.06
CA GLN A 64 -5.63 -0.66 -14.62
C GLN A 64 -6.92 0.02 -15.09
N GLY A 65 -7.14 1.29 -14.73
CA GLY A 65 -8.31 2.05 -15.19
C GLY A 65 -9.65 1.62 -14.58
N SER A 66 -9.64 0.89 -13.45
CA SER A 66 -10.89 0.57 -12.73
C SER A 66 -11.51 1.84 -12.14
N GLU A 67 -12.83 1.99 -12.27
CA GLU A 67 -13.59 3.09 -11.66
C GLU A 67 -13.82 2.90 -10.15
N ARG A 68 -13.46 1.73 -9.60
CA ARG A 68 -13.66 1.44 -8.18
C ARG A 68 -12.75 2.32 -7.31
N PRO A 69 -13.28 2.89 -6.20
CA PRO A 69 -12.49 3.57 -5.19
C PRO A 69 -11.27 2.77 -4.72
N ILE A 70 -10.11 3.41 -4.70
CA ILE A 70 -8.85 2.83 -4.23
C ILE A 70 -8.59 3.23 -2.77
N ILE A 71 -8.29 2.23 -1.95
CA ILE A 71 -7.91 2.37 -0.54
C ILE A 71 -6.39 2.37 -0.41
N ALA A 72 -5.85 3.39 0.25
CA ALA A 72 -4.43 3.51 0.60
C ALA A 72 -4.27 3.63 2.11
N LYS A 73 -3.60 2.66 2.74
CA LYS A 73 -3.42 2.63 4.20
C LYS A 73 -1.99 2.27 4.63
N GLY A 74 -1.08 3.24 4.53
CA GLY A 74 0.36 3.10 4.81
C GLY A 74 0.70 2.97 6.30
N ASN A 75 1.81 2.30 6.59
CA ASN A 75 2.43 2.35 7.92
C ASN A 75 3.02 3.76 8.17
N ALA A 76 3.07 4.18 9.44
CA ALA A 76 3.74 5.41 9.83
C ALA A 76 5.27 5.21 9.84
N GLY A 77 5.89 5.28 8.66
CA GLY A 77 7.32 5.00 8.50
C GLY A 77 7.62 3.51 8.32
N ILE A 78 8.91 3.19 8.23
CA ILE A 78 9.39 1.83 7.98
C ILE A 78 9.57 1.14 9.34
N PRO A 79 9.00 -0.07 9.56
CA PRO A 79 9.15 -0.78 10.81
C PRO A 79 10.63 -1.09 11.08
N LYS A 80 11.13 -0.63 12.23
CA LYS A 80 12.49 -0.89 12.72
C LYS A 80 12.44 -1.79 13.94
N TYR A 81 13.27 -2.81 13.98
CA TYR A 81 13.41 -3.66 15.17
C TYR A 81 14.43 -3.01 16.12
N VAL A 82 13.96 -2.54 17.28
CA VAL A 82 14.77 -1.90 18.31
C VAL A 82 14.44 -2.58 19.63
N ASP A 83 15.46 -3.11 20.30
CA ASP A 83 15.37 -3.69 21.66
C ASP A 83 14.23 -4.70 21.88
N GLY A 84 13.96 -5.56 20.90
CA GLY A 84 12.93 -6.59 21.02
C GLY A 84 11.54 -6.18 20.54
N HIS A 85 11.37 -4.92 20.13
CA HIS A 85 10.09 -4.35 19.73
C HIS A 85 10.16 -3.72 18.34
N ILE A 86 9.01 -3.67 17.65
CA ILE A 86 8.88 -2.97 16.36
C ILE A 86 8.54 -1.51 16.64
N HIS A 87 9.39 -0.61 16.20
CA HIS A 87 9.22 0.84 16.27
C HIS A 87 8.91 1.39 14.88
N TYR A 88 8.03 2.39 14.86
CA TYR A 88 7.61 3.13 13.67
C TYR A 88 8.08 4.57 13.86
N ASP A 89 8.83 5.09 12.89
CA ASP A 89 9.49 6.40 12.97
C ASP A 89 8.84 7.46 12.08
N GLY A 90 7.73 7.13 11.42
CA GLY A 90 6.97 8.10 10.64
C GLY A 90 6.37 9.15 11.56
N THR A 91 6.63 10.42 11.23
CA THR A 91 6.08 11.55 11.95
C THR A 91 4.66 11.90 11.43
N PRO A 92 3.86 12.65 12.19
CA PRO A 92 2.61 13.21 11.70
C PRO A 92 2.76 14.01 10.40
N ASP A 93 3.85 14.77 10.24
CA ASP A 93 4.12 15.55 9.02
C ASP A 93 4.46 14.65 7.83
N LEU A 94 5.26 13.59 8.03
CA LEU A 94 5.52 12.59 6.99
C LEU A 94 4.22 11.93 6.52
N MET A 95 3.33 11.59 7.45
CA MET A 95 2.04 11.00 7.11
C MET A 95 1.11 12.00 6.40
N ALA A 96 1.24 13.29 6.68
CA ALA A 96 0.54 14.35 5.95
C ALA A 96 1.00 14.40 4.47
N ASP A 97 2.29 14.33 4.22
CA ASP A 97 2.86 14.26 2.86
C ASP A 97 2.42 12.98 2.14
N TYR A 98 2.44 11.85 2.84
CA TYR A 98 1.91 10.59 2.33
C TYR A 98 0.43 10.70 1.90
N ALA A 99 -0.41 11.32 2.73
CA ALA A 99 -1.84 11.43 2.42
C ALA A 99 -2.09 12.24 1.14
N VAL A 100 -1.36 13.34 0.97
CA VAL A 100 -1.42 14.19 -0.23
C VAL A 100 -0.98 13.40 -1.46
N LEU A 101 0.15 12.70 -1.37
CA LEU A 101 0.65 11.88 -2.47
C LEU A 101 -0.30 10.71 -2.79
N ALA A 102 -0.91 10.07 -1.79
CA ALA A 102 -1.91 9.02 -2.00
C ALA A 102 -3.12 9.53 -2.81
N ARG A 103 -3.64 10.71 -2.46
CA ARG A 103 -4.71 11.39 -3.21
C ARG A 103 -4.29 11.68 -4.64
N ASP A 104 -3.08 12.18 -4.82
CA ASP A 104 -2.56 12.59 -6.13
C ASP A 104 -2.24 11.36 -7.01
N CYS A 105 -1.85 10.22 -6.42
CA CYS A 105 -1.77 8.93 -7.12
C CYS A 105 -3.13 8.48 -7.67
N GLY A 106 -4.22 8.74 -6.93
CA GLY A 106 -5.59 8.40 -7.29
C GLY A 106 -6.39 7.66 -6.22
N ALA A 107 -5.85 7.50 -5.00
CA ALA A 107 -6.61 6.94 -3.88
C ALA A 107 -7.72 7.89 -3.44
N THR A 108 -8.87 7.33 -3.06
CA THR A 108 -10.05 8.07 -2.60
C THR A 108 -10.41 7.76 -1.15
N ILE A 109 -9.93 6.62 -0.62
CA ILE A 109 -10.02 6.27 0.79
C ILE A 109 -8.60 6.19 1.33
N ILE A 110 -8.23 7.15 2.18
CA ILE A 110 -6.85 7.33 2.66
C ILE A 110 -6.85 7.23 4.18
N GLY A 111 -5.92 6.45 4.73
CA GLY A 111 -5.76 6.28 6.17
C GLY A 111 -4.39 5.75 6.54
N GLY A 112 -4.24 5.32 7.78
CA GLY A 112 -2.99 4.74 8.30
C GLY A 112 -3.14 3.32 8.84
N CYS A 113 -2.02 2.60 8.90
CA CYS A 113 -1.91 1.24 9.40
C CYS A 113 -1.05 1.18 10.66
N CYS A 114 -0.01 0.36 10.67
CA CYS A 114 0.79 0.18 11.88
C CYS A 114 1.59 1.46 12.16
N GLY A 115 1.68 1.84 13.43
CA GLY A 115 2.35 3.07 13.88
C GLY A 115 1.52 4.35 13.75
N THR A 116 0.42 4.34 12.99
CA THR A 116 -0.44 5.53 12.88
C THR A 116 -1.20 5.79 14.18
N THR A 117 -1.20 7.05 14.62
CA THR A 117 -1.91 7.55 15.81
C THR A 117 -2.94 8.62 15.44
N PRO A 118 -3.82 9.06 16.35
CA PRO A 118 -4.74 10.17 16.09
C PRO A 118 -4.05 11.46 15.64
N GLU A 119 -2.87 11.78 16.18
CA GLU A 119 -2.07 12.96 15.78
C GLU A 119 -1.69 12.91 14.30
N HIS A 120 -1.35 11.73 13.79
CA HIS A 120 -1.12 11.51 12.37
C HIS A 120 -2.38 11.80 11.56
N LEU A 121 -3.54 11.27 11.98
CA LEU A 121 -4.80 11.46 11.27
C LEU A 121 -5.23 12.93 11.22
N VAL A 122 -5.00 13.69 12.30
CA VAL A 122 -5.23 15.14 12.33
C VAL A 122 -4.39 15.84 11.26
N LYS A 123 -3.09 15.53 11.18
CA LYS A 123 -2.17 16.13 10.19
C LYS A 123 -2.46 15.70 8.76
N MET A 124 -2.81 14.43 8.55
CA MET A 124 -3.27 13.90 7.26
C MET A 124 -4.51 14.65 6.77
N ARG A 125 -5.50 14.82 7.64
CA ARG A 125 -6.73 15.56 7.33
C ARG A 125 -6.43 17.01 6.99
N GLU A 126 -5.68 17.70 7.85
CA GLU A 126 -5.29 19.10 7.64
C GLU A 126 -4.63 19.29 6.27
N ALA A 127 -3.68 18.43 5.90
CA ALA A 127 -3.00 18.52 4.61
C ALA A 127 -3.93 18.21 3.42
N LEU A 128 -4.83 17.24 3.54
CA LEU A 128 -5.81 16.92 2.50
C LEU A 128 -6.82 18.05 2.25
N GLU A 129 -7.21 18.78 3.30
CA GLU A 129 -8.16 19.89 3.23
C GLU A 129 -7.51 21.20 2.76
N THR A 130 -6.23 21.43 3.12
CA THR A 130 -5.55 22.73 2.88
C THR A 130 -4.65 22.76 1.64
N ARG A 131 -4.11 21.61 1.19
CA ARG A 131 -3.18 21.56 0.05
C ARG A 131 -3.90 21.18 -1.23
N THR A 132 -3.72 21.97 -2.28
CA THR A 132 -4.33 21.76 -3.60
C THR A 132 -3.95 20.39 -4.19
N LYS A 133 -4.88 19.77 -4.94
CA LYS A 133 -4.62 18.54 -5.68
C LYS A 133 -3.55 18.75 -6.76
N GLY A 134 -2.47 17.98 -6.69
CA GLY A 134 -1.40 17.99 -7.67
C GLY A 134 -1.63 17.02 -8.84
N PRO A 135 -0.76 17.05 -9.86
CA PRO A 135 -0.70 15.97 -10.84
C PRO A 135 -0.25 14.67 -10.17
N ARG A 136 -0.48 13.54 -10.84
CA ARG A 136 0.01 12.24 -10.39
C ARG A 136 1.54 12.27 -10.25
N PRO A 137 2.11 11.90 -9.09
CA PRO A 137 3.55 12.00 -8.87
C PRO A 137 4.33 10.91 -9.62
N THR A 138 5.59 11.19 -9.95
CA THR A 138 6.55 10.20 -10.41
C THR A 138 7.09 9.37 -9.25
N LEU A 139 7.72 8.23 -9.54
CA LEU A 139 8.38 7.41 -8.53
C LEU A 139 9.50 8.17 -7.81
N ASP A 140 10.25 9.02 -8.51
CA ASP A 140 11.30 9.86 -7.92
C ASP A 140 10.75 10.91 -6.95
N GLN A 141 9.58 11.48 -7.25
CA GLN A 141 8.92 12.41 -6.35
C GLN A 141 8.43 11.72 -5.07
N ILE A 142 7.94 10.48 -5.19
CA ILE A 142 7.55 9.66 -4.04
C ILE A 142 8.76 9.36 -3.16
N THR A 143 9.89 8.95 -3.74
CA THR A 143 11.08 8.60 -2.95
C THR A 143 11.74 9.81 -2.31
N ALA A 144 11.73 10.96 -3.00
CA ALA A 144 12.23 12.21 -2.44
C ALA A 144 11.42 12.66 -1.20
N ALA A 145 10.11 12.42 -1.20
CA ALA A 145 9.23 12.84 -0.10
C ALA A 145 9.14 11.83 1.04
N LEU A 146 9.08 10.52 0.73
CA LEU A 146 8.73 9.47 1.71
C LEU A 146 9.87 8.48 1.99
N GLY A 147 11.02 8.65 1.32
CA GLY A 147 12.14 7.72 1.39
C GLY A 147 12.10 6.64 0.28
N GLY A 148 13.24 5.96 0.10
CA GLY A 148 13.43 4.97 -0.96
C GLY A 148 12.45 3.80 -0.90
N PHE A 149 12.31 3.11 -2.03
CA PHE A 149 11.57 1.85 -2.09
C PHE A 149 12.39 0.71 -1.47
N SER A 150 11.67 -0.30 -1.00
CA SER A 150 12.28 -1.54 -0.53
C SER A 150 12.93 -2.40 -1.65
N SER A 151 12.60 -2.15 -2.92
CA SER A 151 13.14 -2.87 -4.07
C SER A 151 13.08 -2.06 -5.37
N ALA A 152 13.87 -2.48 -6.37
CA ALA A 152 13.90 -1.86 -7.69
C ALA A 152 12.70 -2.23 -8.59
N SER A 153 12.01 -3.35 -8.33
CA SER A 153 10.85 -3.83 -9.12
C SER A 153 9.56 -3.72 -8.32
N ASP A 154 8.45 -3.46 -8.99
CA ASP A 154 7.10 -3.46 -8.41
C ASP A 154 6.44 -4.86 -8.44
N GLY A 155 7.22 -5.89 -8.75
CA GLY A 155 6.76 -7.26 -8.90
C GLY A 155 6.25 -7.58 -10.29
N THR A 156 6.19 -6.63 -11.23
CA THR A 156 5.86 -6.87 -12.64
C THR A 156 7.13 -7.10 -13.47
N GLY A 157 7.04 -7.96 -14.50
CA GLY A 157 8.16 -8.35 -15.38
C GLY A 157 8.77 -9.73 -15.07
N ASP A 158 9.47 -10.28 -16.07
CA ASP A 158 10.11 -11.61 -16.09
C ASP A 158 11.42 -11.71 -15.29
N GLN A 159 11.60 -10.89 -14.25
CA GLN A 159 12.78 -11.03 -13.39
C GLN A 159 12.59 -12.20 -12.43
N SER A 160 12.97 -13.37 -12.92
CA SER A 160 13.16 -14.64 -12.21
C SER A 160 14.22 -14.62 -11.09
N ASP A 161 14.80 -13.46 -10.77
CA ASP A 161 15.86 -13.31 -9.78
C ASP A 161 15.37 -13.01 -8.36
N ALA A 162 14.05 -13.09 -8.12
CA ALA A 162 13.57 -13.21 -6.75
C ALA A 162 14.13 -14.50 -6.14
N PRO A 163 14.93 -14.46 -5.05
CA PRO A 163 15.48 -15.67 -4.47
C PRO A 163 14.33 -16.61 -4.13
N ALA A 164 14.31 -17.76 -4.78
CA ALA A 164 13.31 -18.79 -4.54
C ALA A 164 13.24 -19.03 -3.03
N ARG A 165 12.06 -18.79 -2.43
CA ARG A 165 11.84 -18.93 -1.00
C ARG A 165 12.17 -20.38 -0.62
N GLN A 166 13.38 -20.62 -0.09
CA GLN A 166 13.81 -21.95 0.31
C GLN A 166 12.85 -22.41 1.43
N ARG A 167 11.95 -23.32 1.08
CA ARG A 167 11.22 -24.13 2.06
C ARG A 167 12.27 -24.88 2.86
N ARG A 168 12.59 -24.39 4.07
CA ARG A 168 13.32 -25.18 5.06
C ARG A 168 12.46 -26.39 5.38
N GLY A 169 12.76 -27.50 4.70
CA GLY A 169 12.18 -28.81 4.98
C GLY A 169 12.40 -29.11 6.45
N ARG A 170 11.30 -29.39 7.14
CA ARG A 170 11.30 -29.87 8.52
C ARG A 170 12.07 -31.20 8.52
N ARG A 171 13.33 -31.19 8.96
CA ARG A 171 14.09 -32.42 9.21
C ARG A 171 13.31 -33.20 10.28
N ARG A 172 12.66 -34.29 9.86
CA ARG A 172 12.32 -35.42 10.72
C ARG A 172 13.55 -36.32 10.72
N GLY A 173 14.06 -36.59 11.90
CA GLY A 173 15.28 -37.34 12.17
C GLY A 173 15.74 -36.98 13.57
#